data_AF-A0A8S1YMI4-F1
#
_entry.id   AF-A0A8S1YMI4-F1
#
_cell.length_a   1.000
_cell.length_b   1.000
_cell.length_c   1.000
_cell.angle_alpha   90.00
_cell.angle_beta   90.00
_cell.angle_gamma   90.00
#
_symmetry.space_group_name_H-M   'P 1'
#
loop_
_entity.id
_entity.type
_entity.pdbx_description
1 polymer ?
#
loop_
_entity_poly.entity_id
_entity_poly.type
_entity_poly.pdbx_seq_one_letter_code
_entity_poly.pdbx_strand_id
1 'polypeptide(L)'
;MSCNYEAYMAKDCKSTQSYLITLIDGTGSMSGEYETIVDAHNATFSCLGSQQMRYQWEQQLYDFLPFRSAGSGNITETFKTIFQKLLNSYYQNNITIVFISDGQESFDFNQLTYLIEQMKQKYLIQFISVAVGNSFPNTISNVLRKAIHNQNSSCPAIFEVQRRSTSQQQLQQEFTTIFHQIKQLLNVQSKLLQVNQPVYQTIASKETTTMVAPGESYLNKTDGTNKKMVLDGEEIQPTYNPHHISQLICNSISQEIIESAATKNQNSQQNFKRIKVISDQLLTKMEASNDNKDQEALQLMDPLLELIDKFADGTLKAQNLSESTMTMLQKHLKQKQEISKFIECFAKEKVEENLTKEKVKEKLQNKLNKTKLGCYVRSTITKKPLNLVQSIWQVVTQSLDDLKQVIEKEQNQEIKVLLIEFKNIIDEQLEKIFKQQKFENLEERNQFILTKLNEFLRRITILSSQSTFIKSEFINIVDYCRSFDVEKFDLEAETQKNQEVNQYSYLPKCIQPKIQNNNVRASYVATYALLLLGGNKSPSLNDVAYVLKQADIEPNLPEIEALIKNLKGKDLNQVIKEGKLKMPQLMC
;
A
#
# COMPACT_ATOMS: atom_id res chain seq x y z
N MET A 1 -10.51 26.81 33.82
CA MET A 1 -9.45 26.22 34.65
C MET A 1 -8.50 25.48 33.72
N SER A 2 -7.24 25.91 33.65
CA SER A 2 -6.22 25.17 32.89
C SER A 2 -6.04 23.80 33.55
N CYS A 3 -6.22 22.73 32.78
CA CYS A 3 -5.90 21.39 33.26
C CYS A 3 -4.38 21.30 33.44
N ASN A 4 -3.92 20.89 34.62
CA ASN A 4 -2.51 20.67 34.89
C ASN A 4 -2.18 19.20 34.67
N TYR A 5 -1.01 18.94 34.08
CA TYR A 5 -0.50 17.59 33.89
C TYR A 5 0.85 17.41 34.58
N GLU A 6 1.10 16.19 35.04
CA GLU A 6 2.33 15.79 35.70
C GLU A 6 2.83 14.49 35.10
N ALA A 7 4.12 14.43 34.80
CA ALA A 7 4.77 13.20 34.36
C ALA A 7 5.26 12.42 35.58
N TYR A 8 5.16 11.10 35.52
CA TYR A 8 5.67 10.17 36.52
C TYR A 8 6.50 9.10 35.80
N MET A 9 7.43 8.48 36.51
CA MET A 9 8.21 7.34 36.02
C MET A 9 7.88 6.12 36.86
N ALA A 10 7.49 5.03 36.20
CA ALA A 10 7.27 3.76 36.88
C ALA A 10 8.61 3.14 37.27
N LYS A 11 8.74 2.66 38.52
CA LYS A 11 9.95 1.95 38.96
C LYS A 11 10.19 0.69 38.13
N ASP A 12 11.47 0.33 37.93
CA ASP A 12 11.82 -0.95 37.32
C ASP A 12 11.34 -2.13 38.18
N CYS A 13 11.07 -3.25 37.51
CA CYS A 13 10.72 -4.50 38.16
C CYS A 13 11.77 -5.58 37.86
N LYS A 14 11.62 -6.73 38.52
CA LYS A 14 12.40 -7.91 38.19
C LYS A 14 12.13 -8.29 36.73
N SER A 15 13.19 -8.38 35.93
CA SER A 15 13.09 -8.90 34.58
C SER A 15 12.89 -10.41 34.60
N THR A 16 12.14 -10.90 33.62
CA THR A 16 11.94 -12.33 33.36
C THR A 16 12.11 -12.57 31.88
N GLN A 17 12.56 -13.77 31.53
CA GLN A 17 12.58 -14.20 30.14
C GLN A 17 11.15 -14.42 29.67
N SER A 18 10.82 -13.85 28.51
CA SER A 18 9.53 -14.00 27.83
C SER A 18 9.47 -15.29 27.03
N TYR A 19 8.30 -15.90 26.94
CA TYR A 19 8.05 -17.05 26.08
C TYR A 19 7.95 -16.59 24.62
N LEU A 20 8.87 -17.06 23.76
CA LEU A 20 8.96 -16.59 22.38
C LEU A 20 7.99 -17.35 21.46
N ILE A 21 7.20 -16.64 20.68
CA ILE A 21 6.40 -17.20 19.59
C ILE A 21 6.88 -16.57 18.30
N THR A 22 7.40 -17.37 17.37
CA THR A 22 7.79 -16.89 16.04
C THR A 22 6.82 -17.41 14.99
N LEU A 23 6.25 -16.49 14.23
CA LEU A 23 5.34 -16.74 13.11
C LEU A 23 6.01 -16.25 11.83
N ILE A 24 6.40 -17.17 10.94
CA ILE A 24 7.01 -16.86 9.65
C ILE A 24 5.98 -17.05 8.55
N ASP A 25 5.87 -16.10 7.65
CA ASP A 25 5.07 -16.23 6.44
C ASP A 25 5.64 -17.33 5.54
N GLY A 26 4.84 -18.39 5.34
CA GLY A 26 5.17 -19.59 4.58
C GLY A 26 4.66 -19.55 3.14
N THR A 27 4.17 -18.41 2.67
CA THR A 27 3.66 -18.25 1.31
C THR A 27 4.79 -18.21 0.27
N GLY A 28 4.43 -18.37 -1.01
CA GLY A 28 5.41 -18.39 -2.11
C GLY A 28 6.21 -17.08 -2.28
N SER A 29 5.69 -15.94 -1.80
CA SER A 29 6.37 -14.64 -1.90
C SER A 29 7.65 -14.57 -1.06
N MET A 30 7.74 -15.39 0.00
CA MET A 30 8.86 -15.46 0.93
C MET A 30 9.91 -16.50 0.55
N SER A 31 9.73 -17.19 -0.58
CA SER A 31 10.57 -18.33 -0.97
C SER A 31 12.07 -18.03 -1.08
N GLY A 32 12.45 -16.80 -1.47
CA GLY A 32 13.85 -16.40 -1.59
C GLY A 32 14.55 -16.17 -0.26
N GLU A 33 13.79 -15.81 0.78
CA GLU A 33 14.31 -15.44 2.10
C GLU A 33 14.10 -16.53 3.15
N TYR A 34 13.14 -17.44 2.93
CA TYR A 34 12.63 -18.36 3.94
C TYR A 34 13.71 -19.21 4.63
N GLU A 35 14.57 -19.87 3.85
CA GLU A 35 15.67 -20.69 4.40
C GLU A 35 16.62 -19.85 5.24
N THR A 36 16.95 -18.65 4.75
CA THR A 36 17.82 -17.69 5.44
C THR A 36 17.22 -17.24 6.78
N ILE A 37 15.90 -17.01 6.82
CA ILE A 37 15.17 -16.67 8.03
C ILE A 37 15.24 -17.82 9.04
N VAL A 38 14.95 -19.05 8.60
CA VAL A 38 14.95 -20.24 9.46
C VAL A 38 16.36 -20.51 10.03
N ASP A 39 17.40 -20.38 9.22
CA ASP A 39 18.78 -20.56 9.65
C ASP A 39 19.20 -19.51 10.69
N ALA A 40 18.96 -18.23 10.41
CA ALA A 40 19.25 -17.14 11.35
C ALA A 40 18.46 -17.31 12.66
N HIS A 41 17.21 -17.76 12.57
CA HIS A 41 16.35 -18.01 13.73
C HIS A 41 16.93 -19.13 14.60
N ASN A 42 17.22 -20.29 13.99
CA ASN A 42 17.78 -21.45 14.68
C ASN A 42 19.12 -21.13 15.35
N ALA A 43 19.99 -20.40 14.64
CA ALA A 43 21.28 -19.97 15.19
C ALA A 43 21.10 -19.06 16.42
N THR A 44 20.06 -18.23 16.45
CA THR A 44 19.85 -17.23 17.50
C THR A 44 19.07 -17.78 18.70
N PHE A 45 18.01 -18.55 18.45
CA PHE A 45 16.99 -18.91 19.44
C PHE A 45 16.95 -20.40 19.82
N SER A 46 17.80 -21.26 19.23
CA SER A 46 17.87 -22.69 19.61
C SER A 46 18.09 -22.91 21.11
N CYS A 47 18.85 -22.04 21.77
CA CYS A 47 19.11 -22.10 23.21
C CYS A 47 17.87 -21.93 24.10
N LEU A 48 16.73 -21.48 23.56
CA LEU A 48 15.48 -21.34 24.32
C LEU A 48 14.80 -22.68 24.62
N GLY A 49 15.16 -23.77 23.90
CA GLY A 49 14.59 -25.09 24.13
C GLY A 49 13.05 -25.08 24.07
N SER A 50 12.40 -25.49 25.16
CA SER A 50 10.94 -25.50 25.28
C SER A 50 10.30 -24.14 25.59
N GLN A 51 11.08 -23.07 25.76
CA GLN A 51 10.59 -21.70 26.00
C GLN A 51 10.25 -20.96 24.70
N GLN A 52 9.88 -21.69 23.65
CA GLN A 52 9.49 -21.10 22.38
C GLN A 52 8.49 -21.95 21.59
N MET A 53 7.73 -21.28 20.72
CA MET A 53 6.91 -21.85 19.66
C MET A 53 7.34 -21.27 18.32
N ARG A 54 7.38 -22.13 17.29
CA ARG A 54 7.89 -21.78 15.96
C ARG A 54 6.94 -22.33 14.91
N TYR A 55 6.22 -21.45 14.23
CA TYR A 55 5.31 -21.82 13.16
C TYR A 55 5.58 -21.03 11.90
N GLN A 56 5.41 -21.68 10.76
CA GLN A 56 5.10 -20.97 9.52
C GLN A 56 3.60 -20.93 9.33
N TRP A 57 3.11 -19.93 8.60
CA TRP A 57 1.69 -19.81 8.31
C TRP A 57 1.42 -19.65 6.82
N GLU A 58 0.30 -20.22 6.40
CA GLU A 58 -0.26 -20.11 5.05
C GLU A 58 -1.79 -20.02 5.22
N GLN A 59 -2.54 -21.04 4.80
CA GLN A 59 -3.96 -21.21 5.15
C GLN A 59 -4.13 -21.69 6.61
N GLN A 60 -3.11 -22.34 7.16
CA GLN A 60 -3.06 -22.89 8.51
C GLN A 60 -1.65 -22.72 9.11
N LEU A 61 -1.46 -23.14 10.36
CA LEU A 61 -0.16 -23.19 11.01
C LEU A 61 0.56 -24.51 10.71
N TYR A 62 1.85 -24.43 10.38
CA TYR A 62 2.72 -25.58 10.17
C TYR A 62 4.06 -25.38 10.90
N ASP A 63 4.80 -26.46 11.14
CA ASP A 63 6.18 -26.35 11.62
C ASP A 63 7.05 -25.60 10.59
N PHE A 64 8.15 -24.98 11.03
CA PHE A 64 9.06 -24.22 10.14
C PHE A 64 9.54 -25.01 8.91
N LEU A 65 9.69 -26.32 9.03
CA LEU A 65 10.18 -27.19 7.96
C LEU A 65 9.21 -28.36 7.74
N PRO A 66 9.00 -28.80 6.49
CA PRO A 66 9.52 -28.20 5.25
C PRO A 66 8.80 -26.88 4.88
N PHE A 67 9.47 -25.99 4.14
CA PHE A 67 8.82 -24.80 3.56
C PHE A 67 7.64 -25.22 2.68
N ARG A 68 6.46 -24.63 2.90
CA ARG A 68 5.23 -25.04 2.19
C ARG A 68 5.12 -24.44 0.78
N SER A 69 5.50 -23.17 0.60
CA SER A 69 5.45 -22.45 -0.68
C SER A 69 4.10 -22.51 -1.41
N ALA A 70 3.00 -22.72 -0.69
CA ALA A 70 1.69 -22.89 -1.29
C ALA A 70 0.84 -21.62 -1.10
N GLY A 71 -0.01 -21.32 -2.08
CA GLY A 71 -1.18 -20.46 -1.93
C GLY A 71 -0.97 -19.01 -1.45
N SER A 72 -2.09 -18.43 -1.02
CA SER A 72 -2.17 -17.16 -0.30
C SER A 72 -2.21 -17.42 1.20
N GLY A 73 -1.61 -16.57 2.03
CA GLY A 73 -1.72 -16.69 3.48
C GLY A 73 -3.01 -16.09 4.05
N ASN A 74 -3.31 -16.41 5.31
CA ASN A 74 -4.42 -15.85 6.08
C ASN A 74 -3.94 -15.41 7.48
N ILE A 75 -3.66 -14.12 7.65
CA ILE A 75 -3.14 -13.55 8.90
C ILE A 75 -4.18 -13.69 10.02
N THR A 76 -5.46 -13.47 9.71
CA THR A 76 -6.57 -13.56 10.68
C THR A 76 -6.66 -14.95 11.30
N GLU A 77 -6.72 -16.00 10.47
CA GLU A 77 -6.85 -17.37 10.98
C GLU A 77 -5.58 -17.84 11.72
N THR A 78 -4.41 -17.35 11.29
CA THR A 78 -3.12 -17.57 11.96
C THR A 78 -3.16 -17.08 13.42
N PHE A 79 -3.51 -15.81 13.63
CA PHE A 79 -3.59 -15.25 14.99
C PHE A 79 -4.70 -15.88 15.82
N LYS A 80 -5.86 -16.14 15.21
CA LYS A 80 -6.98 -16.82 15.88
C LYS A 80 -6.56 -18.20 16.41
N THR A 81 -5.88 -19.01 15.59
CA THR A 81 -5.39 -20.33 15.97
C THR A 81 -4.36 -20.24 17.10
N ILE A 82 -3.38 -19.32 16.99
CA ILE A 82 -2.37 -19.11 18.03
C ILE A 82 -3.01 -18.66 19.35
N PHE A 83 -3.92 -17.68 19.32
CA PHE A 83 -4.57 -17.18 20.53
C PHE A 83 -5.43 -18.25 21.20
N GLN A 84 -6.20 -19.01 20.43
CA GLN A 84 -6.97 -20.14 20.98
C GLN A 84 -6.05 -21.17 21.65
N LYS A 85 -4.91 -21.50 21.02
CA LYS A 85 -3.92 -22.42 21.60
C LYS A 85 -3.34 -21.89 22.93
N LEU A 86 -3.02 -20.60 22.99
CA LEU A 86 -2.51 -19.93 24.18
C LEU A 86 -3.56 -19.79 25.29
N LEU A 87 -4.82 -19.58 24.95
CA LEU A 87 -5.90 -19.50 25.92
C LEU A 87 -6.22 -20.88 26.52
N ASN A 88 -6.17 -21.94 25.70
CA ASN A 88 -6.50 -23.31 26.11
C ASN A 88 -5.37 -24.05 26.85
N SER A 89 -4.15 -23.52 26.87
CA SER A 89 -3.01 -24.13 27.56
C SER A 89 -2.41 -23.17 28.59
N TYR A 90 -1.55 -23.68 29.46
CA TYR A 90 -0.80 -22.87 30.43
C TYR A 90 0.59 -22.56 29.88
N TYR A 91 0.89 -21.28 29.70
CA TYR A 91 2.20 -20.76 29.30
C TYR A 91 2.66 -19.71 30.32
N GLN A 92 3.90 -19.25 30.20
CA GLN A 92 4.39 -18.15 31.02
C GLN A 92 3.55 -16.88 30.78
N ASN A 93 3.38 -16.07 31.84
CA ASN A 93 2.59 -14.85 31.78
C ASN A 93 3.12 -13.83 30.76
N ASN A 94 4.40 -13.92 30.39
CA ASN A 94 5.07 -13.00 29.47
C ASN A 94 5.28 -13.70 28.12
N ILE A 95 4.74 -13.12 27.06
CA ILE A 95 4.80 -13.66 25.71
C ILE A 95 5.39 -12.62 24.77
N THR A 96 6.40 -12.99 23.99
CA THR A 96 6.91 -12.16 22.89
C THR A 96 6.53 -12.81 21.58
N ILE A 97 5.72 -12.12 20.78
CA ILE A 97 5.33 -12.58 19.44
C ILE A 97 6.20 -11.86 18.41
N VAL A 98 6.93 -12.63 17.60
CA VAL A 98 7.71 -12.16 16.46
C VAL A 98 6.99 -12.59 15.18
N PHE A 99 6.45 -11.63 14.45
CA PHE A 99 5.70 -11.83 13.21
C PHE A 99 6.55 -11.41 12.00
N ILE A 100 6.86 -12.35 11.12
CA ILE A 100 7.77 -12.15 9.96
C ILE A 100 6.97 -12.36 8.68
N SER A 101 6.88 -11.35 7.81
CA SER A 101 6.08 -11.42 6.59
C SER A 101 6.43 -10.31 5.60
N ASP A 102 6.06 -10.48 4.32
CA ASP A 102 6.06 -9.42 3.31
C ASP A 102 4.66 -8.83 3.02
N GLY A 103 3.62 -9.35 3.68
CA GLY A 103 2.39 -8.66 4.03
C GLY A 103 1.36 -8.48 2.92
N GLN A 104 1.29 -9.42 1.98
CA GLN A 104 0.36 -9.35 0.86
C GLN A 104 -1.00 -10.02 1.14
N GLU A 105 -1.22 -10.47 2.38
CA GLU A 105 -2.31 -11.35 2.74
C GLU A 105 -3.52 -10.62 3.30
N SER A 106 -4.68 -11.30 3.27
CA SER A 106 -5.91 -10.76 3.83
C SER A 106 -5.83 -10.67 5.35
N PHE A 107 -6.38 -9.58 5.89
CA PHE A 107 -6.43 -9.32 7.33
C PHE A 107 -7.76 -8.65 7.70
N ASP A 108 -8.48 -9.28 8.62
CA ASP A 108 -9.73 -8.78 9.20
C ASP A 108 -9.58 -8.70 10.72
N PHE A 109 -9.26 -7.49 11.18
CA PHE A 109 -9.03 -7.22 12.58
C PHE A 109 -10.25 -7.52 13.47
N ASN A 110 -11.47 -7.32 12.98
CA ASN A 110 -12.67 -7.43 13.79
C ASN A 110 -12.90 -8.85 14.32
N GLN A 111 -12.44 -9.86 13.58
CA GLN A 111 -12.52 -11.26 14.01
C GLN A 111 -11.59 -11.60 15.17
N LEU A 112 -10.59 -10.77 15.46
CA LEU A 112 -9.60 -11.01 16.51
C LEU A 112 -9.91 -10.25 17.81
N THR A 113 -10.73 -9.20 17.78
CA THR A 113 -10.95 -8.28 18.92
C THR A 113 -11.27 -9.01 20.23
N TYR A 114 -12.21 -9.96 20.21
CA TYR A 114 -12.59 -10.72 21.41
C TYR A 114 -11.44 -11.56 21.96
N LEU A 115 -10.70 -12.27 21.09
CA LEU A 115 -9.56 -13.10 21.51
C LEU A 115 -8.42 -12.25 22.05
N ILE A 116 -8.16 -11.08 21.45
CA ILE A 116 -7.13 -10.14 21.89
C ILE A 116 -7.41 -9.65 23.32
N GLU A 117 -8.65 -9.32 23.63
CA GLU A 117 -9.03 -8.89 24.98
C GLU A 117 -8.86 -10.02 26.00
N GLN A 118 -9.25 -11.25 25.67
CA GLN A 118 -8.97 -12.43 26.52
C GLN A 118 -7.46 -12.66 26.69
N MET A 119 -6.68 -12.50 25.64
CA MET A 119 -5.22 -12.63 25.67
C MET A 119 -4.59 -11.58 26.59
N LYS A 120 -5.01 -10.32 26.52
CA LYS A 120 -4.49 -9.23 27.37
C LYS A 120 -4.88 -9.35 28.84
N GLN A 121 -5.99 -10.04 29.14
CA GLN A 121 -6.37 -10.36 30.51
C GLN A 121 -5.47 -11.46 31.11
N LYS A 122 -4.97 -12.38 30.28
CA LYS A 122 -4.16 -13.53 30.72
C LYS A 122 -2.65 -13.29 30.63
N TYR A 123 -2.19 -12.49 29.67
CA TYR A 123 -0.78 -12.37 29.33
C TYR A 123 -0.33 -10.90 29.19
N LEU A 124 0.94 -10.67 29.49
CA LEU A 124 1.71 -9.51 29.04
C LEU A 124 2.39 -9.88 27.73
N ILE A 125 2.06 -9.16 26.68
CA ILE A 125 2.39 -9.48 25.31
C ILE A 125 3.22 -8.37 24.71
N GLN A 126 4.43 -8.74 24.27
CA GLN A 126 5.30 -7.91 23.46
C GLN A 126 5.20 -8.35 22.00
N PHE A 127 4.56 -7.54 21.16
CA PHE A 127 4.44 -7.78 19.73
C PHE A 127 5.54 -7.08 18.92
N ILE A 128 6.29 -7.82 18.11
CA ILE A 128 7.37 -7.35 17.24
C ILE A 128 7.11 -7.84 15.81
N SER A 129 7.20 -6.96 14.83
CA SER A 129 7.14 -7.32 13.41
C SER A 129 8.53 -7.29 12.77
N VAL A 130 8.81 -8.21 11.85
CA VAL A 130 9.96 -8.18 10.95
C VAL A 130 9.42 -8.15 9.53
N ALA A 131 9.42 -6.95 8.94
CA ALA A 131 8.93 -6.69 7.59
C ALA A 131 10.00 -7.05 6.57
N VAL A 132 9.63 -7.89 5.60
CA VAL A 132 10.54 -8.33 4.54
C VAL A 132 10.19 -7.63 3.22
N GLY A 133 11.13 -6.87 2.68
CA GLY A 133 10.96 -6.08 1.47
C GLY A 133 10.17 -4.79 1.66
N ASN A 134 9.88 -4.13 0.53
CA ASN A 134 9.20 -2.83 0.50
C ASN A 134 7.68 -2.93 0.38
N SER A 135 7.13 -4.14 0.50
CA SER A 135 5.72 -4.42 0.23
C SER A 135 4.91 -4.72 1.48
N PHE A 136 5.57 -4.84 2.63
CA PHE A 136 4.89 -5.12 3.89
C PHE A 136 4.09 -3.89 4.33
N PRO A 137 2.75 -3.99 4.42
CA PRO A 137 1.92 -2.90 4.82
C PRO A 137 2.09 -2.69 6.31
N ASN A 138 2.82 -1.64 6.66
CA ASN A 138 2.97 -1.19 8.05
C ASN A 138 1.63 -1.01 8.76
N THR A 139 0.57 -0.77 8.01
CA THR A 139 -0.78 -0.70 8.56
C THR A 139 -1.17 -1.98 9.30
N ILE A 140 -0.92 -3.18 8.75
CA ILE A 140 -1.29 -4.45 9.40
C ILE A 140 -0.50 -4.63 10.70
N SER A 141 0.82 -4.46 10.65
CA SER A 141 1.68 -4.58 11.84
C SER A 141 1.31 -3.55 12.90
N ASN A 142 1.03 -2.31 12.52
CA ASN A 142 0.62 -1.25 13.44
C ASN A 142 -0.73 -1.54 14.08
N VAL A 143 -1.70 -2.06 13.32
CA VAL A 143 -3.01 -2.47 13.85
C VAL A 143 -2.86 -3.63 14.84
N LEU A 144 -2.15 -4.68 14.45
CA LEU A 144 -1.87 -5.84 15.31
C LEU A 144 -1.12 -5.41 16.57
N ARG A 145 -0.07 -4.61 16.43
CA ARG A 145 0.70 -4.11 17.57
C ARG A 145 -0.17 -3.29 18.50
N LYS A 146 -0.93 -2.30 18.01
CA LYS A 146 -1.82 -1.47 18.83
C LYS A 146 -2.80 -2.33 19.62
N ALA A 147 -3.33 -3.37 19.00
CA ALA A 147 -4.35 -4.20 19.62
C ALA A 147 -3.78 -5.20 20.62
N ILE A 148 -2.67 -5.86 20.28
CA ILE A 148 -2.14 -7.02 21.02
C ILE A 148 -1.11 -6.59 22.07
N HIS A 149 -0.27 -5.60 21.77
CA HIS A 149 0.84 -5.20 22.64
C HIS A 149 0.33 -4.51 23.91
N ASN A 150 0.65 -5.06 25.08
CA ASN A 150 0.35 -4.48 26.38
C ASN A 150 1.56 -4.54 27.35
N GLN A 151 2.77 -4.61 26.78
CA GLN A 151 4.02 -4.66 27.52
C GLN A 151 4.83 -3.36 27.32
N ASN A 152 6.16 -3.46 27.32
CA ASN A 152 7.09 -2.34 27.28
C ASN A 152 6.92 -1.54 25.97
N SER A 153 6.40 -0.31 26.07
CA SER A 153 6.13 0.55 24.92
C SER A 153 7.39 0.97 24.16
N SER A 154 8.54 1.01 24.84
CA SER A 154 9.85 1.28 24.24
C SER A 154 10.37 0.14 23.35
N CYS A 155 9.75 -1.05 23.39
CA CYS A 155 10.07 -2.15 22.46
C CYS A 155 9.93 -1.69 21.01
N PRO A 156 10.87 -1.96 20.09
CA PRO A 156 10.68 -1.72 18.65
C PRO A 156 9.39 -2.38 18.12
N ALA A 157 8.64 -1.61 17.33
CA ALA A 157 7.43 -2.10 16.65
C ALA A 157 7.78 -3.01 15.49
N ILE A 158 8.75 -2.58 14.69
CA ILE A 158 9.06 -3.16 13.41
C ILE A 158 10.57 -3.14 13.20
N PHE A 159 11.08 -4.23 12.65
CA PHE A 159 12.38 -4.33 12.02
C PHE A 159 12.15 -4.51 10.53
N GLU A 160 12.99 -3.92 9.68
CA GLU A 160 12.88 -4.03 8.22
C GLU A 160 14.07 -4.80 7.69
N VAL A 161 13.81 -5.62 6.67
CA VAL A 161 14.81 -6.33 5.88
C VAL A 161 14.65 -5.96 4.43
N GLN A 162 15.70 -5.44 3.80
CA GLN A 162 15.63 -4.93 2.44
C GLN A 162 15.89 -6.02 1.40
N ARG A 163 14.95 -6.20 0.45
CA ARG A 163 15.07 -7.14 -0.68
C ARG A 163 16.09 -6.73 -1.76
N ARG A 164 16.63 -5.51 -1.73
CA ARG A 164 17.32 -4.94 -2.90
C ARG A 164 18.70 -5.56 -3.12
N SER A 165 18.83 -6.39 -4.15
CA SER A 165 20.09 -6.87 -4.72
C SER A 165 21.10 -7.43 -3.71
N THR A 166 20.63 -7.84 -2.54
CA THR A 166 21.43 -8.30 -1.43
C THR A 166 21.84 -9.74 -1.71
N SER A 167 23.11 -10.06 -1.49
CA SER A 167 23.53 -11.46 -1.54
C SER A 167 22.84 -12.24 -0.42
N GLN A 168 22.65 -13.55 -0.60
CA GLN A 168 22.08 -14.42 0.45
C GLN A 168 22.85 -14.29 1.78
N GLN A 169 24.17 -14.09 1.73
CA GLN A 169 25.00 -13.84 2.91
C GLN A 169 24.67 -12.51 3.60
N GLN A 170 24.44 -11.42 2.85
CA GLN A 170 24.04 -10.14 3.44
C GLN A 170 22.66 -10.24 4.08
N LEU A 171 21.73 -10.91 3.41
CA LEU A 171 20.39 -11.16 3.94
C LEU A 171 20.46 -11.98 5.25
N GLN A 172 21.31 -13.01 5.29
CA GLN A 172 21.54 -13.81 6.48
C GLN A 172 22.12 -12.99 7.64
N GLN A 173 23.08 -12.12 7.36
CA GLN A 173 23.67 -11.21 8.34
C GLN A 173 22.64 -10.22 8.88
N GLU A 174 21.76 -9.70 8.02
CA GLU A 174 20.69 -8.77 8.41
C GLU A 174 19.69 -9.44 9.35
N PHE A 175 19.15 -10.62 8.98
CA PHE A 175 18.26 -11.39 9.87
C PHE A 175 18.95 -11.79 11.17
N THR A 176 20.21 -12.22 11.11
CA THR A 176 20.97 -12.58 12.30
C THR A 176 21.10 -11.39 13.24
N THR A 177 21.40 -10.20 12.71
CA THR A 177 21.52 -8.97 13.50
C THR A 177 20.19 -8.61 14.16
N ILE A 178 19.09 -8.64 13.39
CA ILE A 178 17.74 -8.36 13.90
C ILE A 178 17.35 -9.35 14.98
N PHE A 179 17.58 -10.65 14.78
CA PHE A 179 17.24 -11.66 15.78
C PHE A 179 18.08 -11.55 17.05
N HIS A 180 19.35 -11.15 16.96
CA HIS A 180 20.15 -10.85 18.15
C HIS A 180 19.57 -9.66 18.93
N GLN A 181 19.12 -8.61 18.25
CA GLN A 181 18.42 -7.50 18.89
C GLN A 181 17.11 -7.96 19.55
N ILE A 182 16.30 -8.77 18.85
CA ILE A 182 15.07 -9.33 19.41
C ILE A 182 15.35 -10.23 20.62
N LYS A 183 16.43 -11.02 20.60
CA LYS A 183 16.84 -11.86 21.73
C LYS A 183 17.10 -11.04 22.99
N GLN A 184 17.73 -9.87 22.86
CA GLN A 184 17.95 -8.96 23.99
C GLN A 184 16.64 -8.41 24.55
N LEU A 185 15.63 -8.24 23.69
CA LEU A 185 14.28 -7.78 24.06
C LEU A 185 13.41 -8.88 24.70
N LEU A 186 13.88 -10.13 24.79
CA LEU A 186 13.14 -11.20 25.49
C LEU A 186 13.20 -11.07 27.00
N ASN A 187 14.11 -10.27 27.55
CA ASN A 187 14.11 -9.93 28.96
C ASN A 187 13.10 -8.81 29.20
N VAL A 188 11.91 -9.19 29.62
CA VAL A 188 10.78 -8.29 29.81
C VAL A 188 10.44 -8.13 31.29
N GLN A 189 9.61 -7.14 31.60
CA GLN A 189 9.18 -6.86 32.97
C GLN A 189 8.15 -7.89 33.44
N SER A 190 8.28 -8.40 34.67
CA SER A 190 7.48 -9.54 35.14
C SER A 190 5.99 -9.25 35.37
N LYS A 191 5.62 -8.00 35.65
CA LYS A 191 4.25 -7.56 35.94
C LYS A 191 4.05 -6.10 35.55
N LEU A 192 2.80 -5.70 35.36
CA LEU A 192 2.40 -4.29 35.38
C LEU A 192 2.32 -3.80 36.84
N LEU A 193 2.49 -2.50 37.03
CA LEU A 193 2.38 -1.83 38.33
C LEU A 193 1.05 -1.10 38.43
N GLN A 194 0.44 -1.15 39.61
CA GLN A 194 -0.86 -0.55 39.85
C GLN A 194 -0.68 0.86 40.44
N VAL A 195 -1.39 1.83 39.88
CA VAL A 195 -1.50 3.19 40.41
C VAL A 195 -2.85 3.43 41.09
N ASN A 196 -2.88 4.31 42.09
CA ASN A 196 -4.11 4.64 42.83
C ASN A 196 -5.07 5.61 42.10
N GLN A 197 -4.67 6.14 40.95
CA GLN A 197 -5.45 7.12 40.18
C GLN A 197 -5.41 6.78 38.69
N PRO A 198 -6.45 7.12 37.90
CA PRO A 198 -6.42 6.93 36.46
C PRO A 198 -5.34 7.81 35.81
N VAL A 199 -4.44 7.19 35.04
CA VAL A 199 -3.35 7.85 34.32
C VAL A 199 -3.41 7.56 32.84
N TYR A 200 -2.74 8.38 32.03
CA TYR A 200 -2.54 8.14 30.61
C TYR A 200 -1.16 7.52 30.39
N GLN A 201 -1.06 6.42 29.63
CA GLN A 201 0.23 5.80 29.31
C GLN A 201 1.10 6.72 28.45
N THR A 202 0.47 7.51 27.58
CA THR A 202 1.11 8.53 26.76
C THR A 202 0.25 9.79 26.73
N ILE A 203 0.79 10.91 26.27
CA ILE A 203 0.02 12.14 26.05
C ILE A 203 -1.07 11.94 24.97
N ALA A 204 -0.81 11.08 23.98
CA ALA A 204 -1.73 10.75 22.89
C ALA A 204 -2.88 9.83 23.33
N SER A 205 -2.76 9.16 24.48
CA SER A 205 -3.77 8.23 24.97
C SER A 205 -5.13 8.90 25.14
N LYS A 206 -6.18 8.22 24.66
CA LYS A 206 -7.59 8.65 24.76
C LYS A 206 -8.27 8.15 26.02
N GLU A 207 -7.86 6.97 26.47
CA GLU A 207 -8.38 6.30 27.66
C GLU A 207 -7.34 6.35 28.78
N THR A 208 -7.83 6.32 30.02
CA THR A 208 -6.99 6.20 31.21
C THR A 208 -6.89 4.75 31.66
N THR A 209 -5.83 4.44 32.40
CA THR A 209 -5.57 3.13 33.00
C THR A 209 -5.13 3.30 34.44
N THR A 210 -5.26 2.25 35.24
CA THR A 210 -4.64 2.14 36.57
C THR A 210 -3.43 1.20 36.57
N MET A 211 -3.01 0.71 35.40
CA MET A 211 -1.90 -0.21 35.22
C MET A 211 -0.84 0.42 34.30
N VAL A 212 0.39 0.52 34.79
CA VAL A 212 1.54 1.08 34.06
C VAL A 212 2.65 0.05 33.90
N ALA A 213 3.37 0.11 32.78
CA ALA A 213 4.52 -0.76 32.56
C ALA A 213 5.73 -0.26 33.40
N PRO A 214 6.51 -1.16 34.03
CA PRO A 214 7.74 -0.78 34.75
C PRO A 214 8.75 -0.10 33.82
N GLY A 215 9.47 0.91 34.32
CA GLY A 215 10.50 1.64 33.58
C GLY A 215 9.95 2.60 32.49
N GLU A 216 8.63 2.82 32.47
CA GLU A 216 7.98 3.71 31.51
C GLU A 216 7.43 4.97 32.17
N SER A 217 7.55 6.07 31.44
CA SER A 217 6.92 7.33 31.82
C SER A 217 5.42 7.29 31.53
N TYR A 218 4.63 7.91 32.39
CA TYR A 218 3.18 8.08 32.21
C TYR A 218 2.73 9.46 32.70
N LEU A 219 1.50 9.83 32.36
CA LEU A 219 0.96 11.16 32.58
C LEU A 219 -0.26 11.11 33.50
N ASN A 220 -0.24 11.90 34.57
CA ASN A 220 -1.42 12.15 35.40
C ASN A 220 -2.03 13.51 35.07
N LYS A 221 -3.35 13.60 35.08
CA LYS A 221 -4.08 14.87 34.98
C LYS A 221 -4.49 15.30 36.39
N THR A 222 -3.91 16.39 36.89
CA THR A 222 -4.21 16.89 38.23
C THR A 222 -5.37 17.87 38.19
N ASP A 223 -6.28 17.73 39.15
CA ASP A 223 -7.40 18.65 39.40
C ASP A 223 -7.01 19.77 40.40
N GLY A 224 -5.73 19.84 40.78
CA GLY A 224 -5.22 20.73 41.82
C GLY A 224 -5.46 20.21 43.24
N THR A 225 -6.08 19.03 43.41
CA THR A 225 -6.11 18.37 44.72
C THR A 225 -4.73 17.77 45.01
N ASN A 226 -4.23 17.95 46.23
CA ASN A 226 -2.94 17.39 46.69
C ASN A 226 -3.00 15.85 46.89
N LYS A 227 -3.73 15.12 46.03
CA LYS A 227 -3.80 13.67 46.08
C LYS A 227 -2.49 13.08 45.57
N LYS A 228 -1.73 12.54 46.51
CA LYS A 228 -0.46 11.85 46.28
C LYS A 228 -0.65 10.64 45.35
N MET A 229 0.24 10.51 44.36
CA MET A 229 0.29 9.36 43.47
C MET A 229 0.94 8.19 44.21
N VAL A 230 0.33 7.01 44.14
CA VAL A 230 0.82 5.79 44.78
C VAL A 230 0.98 4.72 43.71
N LEU A 231 2.15 4.07 43.67
CA LEU A 231 2.52 3.00 42.75
C LEU A 231 2.85 1.74 43.56
N ASP A 232 2.05 0.68 43.40
CA ASP A 232 2.16 -0.57 44.18
C ASP A 232 2.23 -0.34 45.71
N GLY A 233 1.47 0.65 46.21
CA GLY A 233 1.40 0.99 47.63
C GLY A 233 2.47 1.99 48.12
N GLU A 234 3.42 2.37 47.28
CA GLU A 234 4.44 3.36 47.60
C GLU A 234 4.10 4.73 47.00
N GLU A 235 4.20 5.79 47.80
CA GLU A 235 4.05 7.15 47.30
C GLU A 235 5.21 7.53 46.37
N ILE A 236 4.89 8.10 45.21
CA ILE A 236 5.87 8.58 44.24
C ILE A 236 5.66 10.06 43.93
N GLN A 237 6.74 10.74 43.56
CA GLN A 237 6.72 12.15 43.16
C GLN A 237 6.71 12.29 41.63
N PRO A 238 6.20 13.41 41.09
CA PRO A 238 6.37 13.75 39.69
C PRO A 238 7.84 13.72 39.28
N THR A 239 8.13 13.30 38.05
CA THR A 239 9.48 13.36 37.48
C THR A 239 9.67 14.64 36.70
N TYR A 240 10.79 15.32 36.96
CA TYR A 240 11.28 16.45 36.16
C TYR A 240 12.53 16.07 35.36
N ASN A 241 12.95 14.80 35.38
CA ASN A 241 14.09 14.35 34.59
C ASN A 241 13.79 14.51 33.07
N PRO A 242 14.63 15.26 32.33
CA PRO A 242 14.43 15.49 30.89
C PRO A 242 14.34 14.19 30.06
N HIS A 243 15.06 13.13 30.47
CA HIS A 243 15.02 11.84 29.79
C HIS A 243 13.62 11.22 29.86
N HIS A 244 13.01 11.24 31.05
CA HIS A 244 11.68 10.66 31.28
C HIS A 244 10.60 11.44 30.52
N ILE A 245 10.67 12.77 30.52
CA ILE A 245 9.73 13.63 29.77
C ILE A 245 9.91 13.40 28.27
N SER A 246 11.16 13.35 27.79
CA SER A 246 11.44 13.08 26.38
C SER A 246 10.95 11.70 25.94
N GLN A 247 11.11 10.66 26.77
CA GLN A 247 10.56 9.32 26.50
C GLN A 247 9.03 9.36 26.38
N LEU A 248 8.35 10.05 27.31
CA LEU A 248 6.90 10.21 27.28
C LEU A 248 6.43 10.88 25.99
N ILE A 249 7.13 11.93 25.55
CA ILE A 249 6.82 12.65 24.31
C ILE A 249 7.09 11.78 23.08
N CYS A 250 8.24 11.11 22.99
CA CYS A 250 8.54 10.19 21.88
C CYS A 250 7.48 9.08 21.76
N ASN A 251 7.10 8.46 22.89
CA ASN A 251 6.07 7.43 22.93
C ASN A 251 4.72 7.98 22.47
N SER A 252 4.39 9.22 22.84
CA SER A 252 3.16 9.90 22.42
C SER A 252 3.12 10.18 20.92
N ILE A 253 4.21 10.69 20.34
CA ILE A 253 4.32 10.92 18.89
C ILE A 253 4.23 9.58 18.15
N SER A 254 4.98 8.57 18.59
CA SER A 254 4.96 7.25 17.98
C SER A 254 3.56 6.64 18.00
N GLN A 255 2.84 6.74 19.12
CA GLN A 255 1.46 6.28 19.21
C GLN A 255 0.55 7.04 18.23
N GLU A 256 0.62 8.37 18.18
CA GLU A 256 -0.27 9.15 17.31
C GLU A 256 0.00 8.89 15.82
N ILE A 257 1.26 8.68 15.43
CA ILE A 257 1.62 8.27 14.07
C ILE A 257 0.99 6.92 13.73
N ILE A 258 1.13 5.93 14.62
CA ILE A 258 0.53 4.59 14.47
C ILE A 258 -0.99 4.70 14.35
N GLU A 259 -1.63 5.48 15.21
CA GLU A 259 -3.08 5.68 15.17
C GLU A 259 -3.55 6.38 13.89
N SER A 260 -2.85 7.42 13.47
CA SER A 260 -3.15 8.19 12.26
C SER A 260 -3.06 7.32 11.01
N ALA A 261 -2.03 6.48 10.91
CA ALA A 261 -1.86 5.55 9.80
C ALA A 261 -2.95 4.47 9.78
N ALA A 262 -3.27 3.89 10.94
CA ALA A 262 -4.26 2.82 11.05
C ALA A 262 -5.70 3.26 10.70
N THR A 263 -6.06 4.50 11.03
CA THR A 263 -7.46 4.95 10.97
C THR A 263 -7.72 6.02 9.90
N LYS A 264 -6.68 6.48 9.19
CA LYS A 264 -6.76 7.66 8.30
C LYS A 264 -7.46 8.85 8.98
N ASN A 265 -7.23 9.00 10.29
CA ASN A 265 -7.98 9.91 11.15
C ASN A 265 -7.77 11.37 10.74
N GLN A 266 -8.86 12.08 10.47
CA GLN A 266 -8.83 13.52 10.18
C GLN A 266 -8.43 14.36 11.40
N ASN A 267 -8.51 13.81 12.62
CA ASN A 267 -8.19 14.51 13.87
C ASN A 267 -6.72 14.40 14.30
N SER A 268 -5.84 13.78 13.50
CA SER A 268 -4.42 13.62 13.83
C SER A 268 -3.75 14.94 14.24
N GLN A 269 -4.02 16.01 13.49
CA GLN A 269 -3.49 17.34 13.78
C GLN A 269 -3.94 17.88 15.15
N GLN A 270 -5.18 17.62 15.58
CA GLN A 270 -5.67 18.05 16.90
C GLN A 270 -4.97 17.29 18.02
N ASN A 271 -4.71 16.00 17.82
CA ASN A 271 -3.96 15.20 18.78
C ASN A 271 -2.50 15.70 18.89
N PHE A 272 -1.83 16.02 17.79
CA PHE A 272 -0.50 16.62 17.84
C PHE A 272 -0.49 18.00 18.51
N LYS A 273 -1.52 18.83 18.31
CA LYS A 273 -1.69 20.08 19.07
C LYS A 273 -1.82 19.82 20.58
N ARG A 274 -2.58 18.80 20.98
CA ARG A 274 -2.68 18.39 22.38
C ARG A 274 -1.34 17.91 22.92
N ILE A 275 -0.60 17.11 22.14
CA ILE A 275 0.75 16.65 22.50
C ILE A 275 1.65 17.86 22.74
N LYS A 276 1.69 18.82 21.80
CA LYS A 276 2.46 20.07 21.94
C LYS A 276 2.16 20.81 23.24
N VAL A 277 0.88 21.13 23.46
CA VAL A 277 0.46 21.92 24.64
C VAL A 277 0.87 21.25 25.96
N ILE A 278 0.72 19.92 26.05
CA ILE A 278 1.09 19.19 27.26
C ILE A 278 2.62 19.08 27.39
N SER A 279 3.35 18.87 26.28
CA SER A 279 4.81 18.88 26.26
C SER A 279 5.36 20.22 26.76
N ASP A 280 4.85 21.34 26.25
CA ASP A 280 5.26 22.69 26.67
C ASP A 280 5.02 22.89 28.18
N GLN A 281 3.86 22.45 28.70
CA GLN A 281 3.58 22.51 30.13
C GLN A 281 4.54 21.69 30.99
N LEU A 282 4.92 20.50 30.53
CA LEU A 282 5.89 19.64 31.24
C LEU A 282 7.28 20.26 31.23
N LEU A 283 7.68 20.86 30.11
CA LEU A 283 8.98 21.54 29.97
C LEU A 283 9.08 22.80 30.84
N THR A 284 8.05 23.64 30.90
CA THR A 284 8.05 24.80 31.81
C THR A 284 8.21 24.38 33.28
N LYS A 285 7.58 23.27 33.68
CA LYS A 285 7.73 22.75 35.04
C LYS A 285 9.15 22.21 35.30
N MET A 286 9.78 21.63 34.28
CA MET A 286 11.15 21.15 34.35
C MET A 286 12.15 22.30 34.49
N GLU A 287 12.01 23.38 33.70
CA GLU A 287 12.87 24.56 33.78
C GLU A 287 12.84 25.22 35.17
N ALA A 288 11.67 25.22 35.82
CA ALA A 288 11.51 25.74 37.17
C ALA A 288 12.29 24.95 38.24
N SER A 289 12.74 23.72 37.95
CA SER A 289 13.46 22.86 38.90
C SER A 289 14.97 23.14 39.01
N ASN A 290 15.52 24.01 38.16
CA ASN A 290 16.77 24.76 38.36
C ASN A 290 18.11 23.97 38.44
N ASP A 291 18.23 22.79 37.82
CA ASP A 291 19.49 22.03 37.80
C ASP A 291 20.29 22.27 36.49
N ASN A 292 21.53 22.74 36.59
CA ASN A 292 22.38 23.08 35.42
C ASN A 292 22.66 21.88 34.51
N LYS A 293 22.52 20.64 35.01
CA LYS A 293 22.67 19.42 34.21
C LYS A 293 21.56 19.22 33.17
N ASP A 294 20.45 19.94 33.29
CA ASP A 294 19.28 19.76 32.41
C ASP A 294 19.40 20.51 31.08
N GLN A 295 20.35 21.43 30.94
CA GLN A 295 20.50 22.23 29.70
C GLN A 295 20.93 21.39 28.49
N GLU A 296 21.84 20.44 28.64
CA GLU A 296 22.26 19.55 27.54
C GLU A 296 21.11 18.61 27.14
N ALA A 297 20.32 18.17 28.12
CA ALA A 297 19.19 17.30 27.86
C ALA A 297 18.00 18.03 27.20
N LEU A 298 17.82 19.32 27.50
CA LEU A 298 16.89 20.22 26.81
C LEU A 298 17.26 20.38 25.33
N GLN A 299 18.54 20.58 25.01
CA GLN A 299 19.01 20.67 23.62
C GLN A 299 18.72 19.39 22.81
N LEU A 300 18.74 18.22 23.45
CA LEU A 300 18.36 16.95 22.81
C LEU A 300 16.85 16.84 22.52
N MET A 301 16.02 17.73 23.08
CA MET A 301 14.57 17.78 22.84
C MET A 301 14.19 18.73 21.71
N ASP A 302 15.04 19.69 21.32
CA ASP A 302 14.73 20.67 20.27
C ASP A 302 14.24 20.01 18.95
N PRO A 303 14.90 18.95 18.43
CA PRO A 303 14.42 18.29 17.21
C PRO A 303 13.05 17.62 17.40
N LEU A 304 12.77 17.13 18.61
CA LEU A 304 11.50 16.49 18.94
C LEU A 304 10.37 17.51 19.00
N LEU A 305 10.63 18.67 19.59
CA LEU A 305 9.66 19.78 19.65
C LEU A 305 9.41 20.37 18.27
N GLU A 306 10.46 20.54 17.45
CA GLU A 306 10.30 20.94 16.06
C GLU A 306 9.42 19.95 15.29
N LEU A 307 9.66 18.64 15.46
CA LEU A 307 8.83 17.62 14.82
C LEU A 307 7.35 17.73 15.23
N ILE A 308 7.08 17.90 16.52
CA ILE A 308 5.71 18.09 17.03
C ILE A 308 5.07 19.34 16.43
N ASP A 309 5.82 20.43 16.34
CA ASP A 309 5.37 21.69 15.76
C ASP A 309 4.94 21.52 14.32
N LYS A 310 5.74 20.82 13.51
CA LYS A 310 5.41 20.52 12.13
C LYS A 310 4.13 19.67 12.00
N PHE A 311 3.91 18.73 12.91
CA PHE A 311 2.67 17.95 12.91
C PHE A 311 1.46 18.77 13.39
N ALA A 312 1.64 19.59 14.44
CA ALA A 312 0.58 20.38 15.05
C ALA A 312 0.11 21.52 14.13
N ASP A 313 1.02 22.17 13.41
CA ASP A 313 0.69 23.21 12.43
C ASP A 313 0.18 22.63 11.08
N GLY A 314 0.38 21.32 10.85
CA GLY A 314 -0.07 20.61 9.67
C GLY A 314 0.87 20.75 8.46
N THR A 315 2.07 21.30 8.65
CA THR A 315 3.13 21.31 7.64
C THR A 315 3.61 19.89 7.33
N LEU A 316 3.62 19.03 8.34
CA LEU A 316 3.78 17.58 8.26
C LEU A 316 2.44 16.90 8.59
N LYS A 317 1.92 16.08 7.67
CA LYS A 317 0.67 15.34 7.88
C LYS A 317 0.98 13.87 8.07
N ALA A 318 0.68 13.31 9.23
CA ALA A 318 0.94 11.90 9.52
C ALA A 318 0.26 10.96 8.51
N GLN A 319 -0.95 11.30 8.05
CA GLN A 319 -1.68 10.55 7.03
C GLN A 319 -1.03 10.57 5.62
N ASN A 320 -0.09 11.49 5.38
CA ASN A 320 0.62 11.59 4.11
C ASN A 320 1.96 10.86 4.13
N LEU A 321 2.41 10.36 5.29
CA LEU A 321 3.67 9.65 5.36
C LEU A 321 3.54 8.29 4.66
N SER A 322 4.48 8.00 3.76
CA SER A 322 4.61 6.65 3.23
C SER A 322 4.94 5.67 4.35
N GLU A 323 4.67 4.39 4.14
CA GLU A 323 4.96 3.36 5.13
C GLU A 323 6.45 3.33 5.50
N SER A 324 7.35 3.35 4.52
CA SER A 324 8.80 3.41 4.77
C SER A 324 9.21 4.68 5.52
N THR A 325 8.61 5.83 5.20
CA THR A 325 8.88 7.09 5.90
C THR A 325 8.44 7.00 7.36
N MET A 326 7.30 6.34 7.61
CA MET A 326 6.79 6.11 8.97
C MET A 326 7.70 5.18 9.77
N THR A 327 8.18 4.07 9.19
CA THR A 327 9.15 3.21 9.89
C THR A 327 10.44 3.96 10.20
N MET A 328 10.96 4.71 9.22
CA MET A 328 12.17 5.51 9.40
C MET A 328 11.98 6.52 10.55
N LEU A 329 10.84 7.19 10.60
CA LEU A 329 10.50 8.11 11.69
C LEU A 329 10.42 7.39 13.04
N GLN A 330 9.76 6.24 13.13
CA GLN A 330 9.70 5.44 14.36
C GLN A 330 11.09 5.00 14.83
N LYS A 331 11.99 4.66 13.90
CA LYS A 331 13.39 4.34 14.19
C LYS A 331 14.13 5.57 14.72
N HIS A 332 13.99 6.73 14.06
CA HIS A 332 14.66 7.97 14.44
C HIS A 332 14.14 8.55 15.75
N LEU A 333 12.85 8.35 16.10
CA LEU A 333 12.32 8.73 17.42
C LEU A 333 13.06 8.08 18.60
N LYS A 334 13.71 6.93 18.36
CA LYS A 334 14.58 6.27 19.35
C LYS A 334 16.02 6.79 19.31
N GLN A 335 16.45 7.28 18.16
CA GLN A 335 17.78 7.82 17.92
C GLN A 335 17.66 9.35 17.77
N LYS A 336 17.50 10.08 18.89
CA LYS A 336 17.14 11.50 18.90
C LYS A 336 17.95 12.38 17.93
N GLN A 337 19.23 12.07 17.73
CA GLN A 337 20.15 12.76 16.82
C GLN A 337 19.74 12.66 15.33
N GLU A 338 18.95 11.66 14.95
CA GLU A 338 18.48 11.42 13.58
C GLU A 338 17.14 12.10 13.28
N ILE A 339 16.47 12.68 14.28
CA ILE A 339 15.19 13.38 14.09
C ILE A 339 15.39 14.63 13.22
N SER A 340 16.45 15.41 13.45
CA SER A 340 16.77 16.59 12.62
C SER A 340 16.99 16.20 11.16
N LYS A 341 17.72 15.10 10.91
CA LYS A 341 17.93 14.59 9.54
C LYS A 341 16.62 14.19 8.89
N PHE A 342 15.70 13.58 9.63
CA PHE A 342 14.36 13.26 9.13
C PHE A 342 13.60 14.52 8.72
N ILE A 343 13.58 15.55 9.57
CA ILE A 343 12.90 16.82 9.30
C ILE A 343 13.49 17.48 8.04
N GLU A 344 14.81 17.52 7.91
CA GLU A 344 15.50 18.05 6.73
C GLU A 344 15.19 17.26 5.46
N CYS A 345 15.23 15.93 5.52
CA CYS A 345 14.89 15.05 4.40
C CYS A 345 13.44 15.28 3.96
N PHE A 346 12.50 15.34 4.89
CA PHE A 346 11.10 15.57 4.58
C PHE A 346 10.86 16.98 4.01
N ALA A 347 11.54 17.99 4.55
CA ALA A 347 11.48 19.35 4.02
C ALA A 347 11.99 19.41 2.57
N LYS A 348 13.09 18.70 2.25
CA LYS A 348 13.62 18.56 0.89
C LYS A 348 12.66 17.81 -0.02
N GLU A 349 12.10 16.69 0.42
CA GLU A 349 11.07 15.94 -0.33
C GLU A 349 9.88 16.83 -0.67
N LYS A 350 9.41 17.67 0.26
CA LYS A 350 8.30 18.61 0.01
C LYS A 350 8.67 19.74 -0.96
N VAL A 351 9.90 20.24 -0.90
CA VAL A 351 10.43 21.21 -1.88
C VAL A 351 10.59 20.56 -3.26
N GLU A 352 10.92 19.27 -3.31
CA GLU A 352 11.01 18.50 -4.54
C GLU A 352 9.63 18.06 -5.09
N GLU A 353 8.64 17.85 -4.22
CA GLU A 353 7.21 17.59 -4.48
C GLU A 353 6.39 18.84 -4.82
N ASN A 354 6.98 20.04 -4.79
CA ASN A 354 6.50 21.09 -5.67
C ASN A 354 6.79 20.63 -7.11
N LEU A 355 5.93 19.74 -7.61
CA LEU A 355 5.90 19.29 -8.98
C LEU A 355 5.68 20.54 -9.83
N THR A 356 6.78 21.08 -10.34
CA THR A 356 6.72 22.05 -11.42
C THR A 356 6.19 21.36 -12.67
N LYS A 357 5.69 22.15 -13.62
CA LYS A 357 5.21 21.66 -14.92
C LYS A 357 6.25 20.77 -15.60
N GLU A 358 7.50 21.19 -15.53
CA GLU A 358 8.67 20.53 -16.09
C GLU A 358 8.94 19.19 -15.41
N LYS A 359 8.77 19.11 -14.07
CA LYS A 359 8.92 17.86 -13.33
C LYS A 359 7.79 16.86 -13.61
N VAL A 360 6.54 17.31 -13.77
CA VAL A 360 5.44 16.42 -14.20
C VAL A 360 5.75 15.86 -15.57
N LYS A 361 6.16 16.73 -16.50
CA LYS A 361 6.55 16.36 -17.86
C LYS A 361 7.69 15.35 -17.87
N GLU A 362 8.75 15.61 -17.11
CA GLU A 362 9.90 14.72 -17.01
C GLU A 362 9.52 13.37 -16.37
N LYS A 363 8.74 13.38 -15.28
CA LYS A 363 8.24 12.16 -14.63
C LYS A 363 7.37 11.33 -15.57
N LEU A 364 6.44 11.95 -16.29
CA LEU A 364 5.58 11.30 -17.28
C LEU A 364 6.42 10.70 -18.41
N GLN A 365 7.31 11.49 -18.99
CA GLN A 365 8.21 11.05 -20.06
C GLN A 365 9.09 9.89 -19.59
N ASN A 366 9.66 9.97 -18.39
CA ASN A 366 10.50 8.92 -17.80
C ASN A 366 9.70 7.66 -17.48
N LYS A 367 8.48 7.77 -16.94
CA LYS A 367 7.60 6.62 -16.69
C LYS A 367 7.25 5.92 -18.00
N LEU A 368 6.80 6.65 -19.02
CA LEU A 368 6.44 6.09 -20.32
C LEU A 368 7.66 5.52 -21.07
N ASN A 369 8.81 6.19 -21.02
CA ASN A 369 10.07 5.69 -21.58
C ASN A 369 10.58 4.45 -20.85
N LYS A 370 10.23 4.23 -19.56
CA LYS A 370 10.53 3.00 -18.82
C LYS A 370 9.58 1.86 -19.17
N THR A 371 8.37 2.16 -19.62
CA THR A 371 7.39 1.21 -20.18
C THR A 371 7.79 0.68 -21.56
N LYS A 372 9.10 0.57 -21.86
CA LYS A 372 9.65 0.00 -23.10
C LYS A 372 9.02 -1.35 -23.43
N LEU A 373 8.93 -1.66 -24.74
CA LEU A 373 8.57 -2.98 -25.25
C LEU A 373 9.40 -4.08 -24.54
N GLY A 374 8.76 -4.82 -23.65
CA GLY A 374 9.36 -5.93 -22.90
C GLY A 374 9.27 -5.80 -21.37
N CYS A 375 9.05 -4.60 -20.82
CA CYS A 375 8.89 -4.39 -19.39
C CYS A 375 7.41 -4.25 -19.04
N TYR A 376 6.77 -5.34 -18.61
CA TYR A 376 5.40 -5.31 -18.10
C TYR A 376 5.35 -4.49 -16.80
N VAL A 377 4.52 -3.45 -16.76
CA VAL A 377 4.23 -2.75 -15.50
C VAL A 377 3.39 -3.71 -14.65
N ARG A 378 3.73 -3.85 -13.38
CA ARG A 378 2.90 -4.64 -12.46
C ARG A 378 1.71 -3.79 -12.04
N SER A 379 0.51 -4.39 -12.07
CA SER A 379 -0.68 -3.75 -11.49
C SER A 379 -0.36 -3.28 -10.07
N THR A 380 -0.72 -2.05 -9.73
CA THR A 380 -0.54 -1.54 -8.36
C THR A 380 -1.41 -2.30 -7.37
N ILE A 381 -2.51 -2.91 -7.85
CA ILE A 381 -3.50 -3.63 -7.06
C ILE A 381 -3.12 -5.11 -6.94
N THR A 382 -2.97 -5.83 -8.05
CA THR A 382 -2.75 -7.30 -8.03
C THR A 382 -1.28 -7.70 -8.14
N LYS A 383 -0.39 -6.76 -8.44
CA LYS A 383 1.04 -7.00 -8.72
C LYS A 383 1.34 -7.95 -9.88
N LYS A 384 0.33 -8.38 -10.66
CA LYS A 384 0.52 -9.20 -11.86
C LYS A 384 1.14 -8.36 -12.99
N PRO A 385 1.96 -8.97 -13.87
CA PRO A 385 2.46 -8.29 -15.06
C PRO A 385 1.27 -7.94 -15.97
N LEU A 386 1.08 -6.66 -16.23
CA LEU A 386 0.08 -6.18 -17.16
C LEU A 386 0.62 -6.26 -18.58
N ASN A 387 -0.21 -6.60 -19.56
CA ASN A 387 0.19 -6.50 -20.96
C ASN A 387 0.50 -5.04 -21.34
N LEU A 388 1.01 -4.81 -22.54
CA LEU A 388 1.50 -3.48 -22.94
C LEU A 388 0.40 -2.41 -22.90
N VAL A 389 -0.80 -2.72 -23.40
CA VAL A 389 -1.93 -1.79 -23.44
C VAL A 389 -2.42 -1.46 -22.03
N GLN A 390 -2.49 -2.46 -21.16
CA GLN A 390 -2.81 -2.31 -19.75
C GLN A 390 -1.76 -1.48 -18.99
N SER A 391 -0.47 -1.70 -19.28
CA SER A 391 0.64 -0.94 -18.72
C SER A 391 0.56 0.54 -19.11
N ILE A 392 0.19 0.84 -20.37
CA ILE A 392 -0.02 2.22 -20.83
C ILE A 392 -1.16 2.87 -20.05
N TRP A 393 -2.31 2.20 -19.93
CA TRP A 393 -3.44 2.73 -19.16
C TRP A 393 -3.04 3.04 -17.72
N GLN A 394 -2.36 2.12 -17.04
CA GLN A 394 -1.91 2.32 -15.67
C GLN A 394 -0.96 3.54 -15.55
N VAL A 395 -0.02 3.70 -16.48
CA VAL A 395 0.88 4.86 -16.49
C VAL A 395 0.12 6.16 -16.75
N VAL A 396 -0.87 6.16 -17.64
CA VAL A 396 -1.75 7.31 -17.88
C VAL A 396 -2.53 7.68 -16.63
N THR A 397 -3.20 6.71 -15.99
CA THR A 397 -3.97 6.95 -14.75
C THR A 397 -3.09 7.47 -13.63
N GLN A 398 -1.90 6.88 -13.44
CA GLN A 398 -0.96 7.32 -12.40
C GLN A 398 -0.44 8.74 -12.67
N SER A 399 -0.25 9.10 -13.93
CA SER A 399 0.25 10.43 -14.30
C SER A 399 -0.84 11.50 -14.25
N LEU A 400 -2.11 11.12 -14.41
CA LEU A 400 -3.25 12.00 -14.14
C LEU A 400 -3.32 12.41 -12.67
N ASP A 401 -2.93 11.54 -11.74
CA ASP A 401 -2.86 11.87 -10.32
C ASP A 401 -1.77 12.92 -10.05
N ASP A 402 -0.59 12.75 -10.67
CA ASP A 402 0.50 13.72 -10.61
C ASP A 402 0.05 15.07 -11.20
N LEU A 403 -0.69 15.05 -12.31
CA LEU A 403 -1.22 16.25 -12.97
C LEU A 403 -2.33 16.93 -12.14
N LYS A 404 -3.19 16.16 -11.48
CA LYS A 404 -4.25 16.68 -10.59
C LYS A 404 -3.66 17.51 -9.46
N GLN A 405 -2.55 17.08 -8.87
CA GLN A 405 -1.88 17.84 -7.80
C GLN A 405 -1.35 19.20 -8.28
N VAL A 406 -0.89 19.29 -9.54
CA VAL A 406 -0.43 20.55 -10.14
C VAL A 406 -1.61 21.44 -10.50
N ILE A 407 -2.65 20.89 -11.12
CA ILE A 407 -3.90 21.59 -11.46
C ILE A 407 -4.60 22.12 -10.20
N GLU A 408 -4.43 21.46 -9.06
CA GLU A 408 -4.98 21.94 -7.81
C GLU A 408 -4.34 23.24 -7.31
N LYS A 409 -3.09 23.52 -7.70
CA LYS A 409 -2.25 24.64 -7.25
C LYS A 409 -2.10 25.78 -8.27
N GLU A 410 -2.28 25.51 -9.57
CA GLU A 410 -1.97 26.45 -10.66
C GLU A 410 -3.17 27.29 -11.14
N GLN A 411 -2.88 28.39 -11.86
CA GLN A 411 -3.89 29.24 -12.50
C GLN A 411 -4.41 28.65 -13.83
N ASN A 412 -5.66 28.97 -14.19
CA ASN A 412 -6.41 28.35 -15.29
C ASN A 412 -5.76 28.36 -16.68
N GLN A 413 -4.97 29.39 -17.03
CA GLN A 413 -4.39 29.50 -18.38
C GLN A 413 -3.27 28.49 -18.63
N GLU A 414 -2.50 28.13 -17.61
CA GLU A 414 -1.34 27.26 -17.75
C GLU A 414 -1.73 25.78 -17.78
N ILE A 415 -2.90 25.45 -17.26
CA ILE A 415 -3.46 24.10 -17.23
C ILE A 415 -3.78 23.60 -18.64
N LYS A 416 -4.24 24.48 -19.54
CA LYS A 416 -4.50 24.09 -20.94
C LYS A 416 -3.22 23.62 -21.65
N VAL A 417 -2.13 24.35 -21.47
CA VAL A 417 -0.82 24.01 -22.03
C VAL A 417 -0.39 22.63 -21.52
N LEU A 418 -0.51 22.40 -20.20
CA LEU A 418 -0.20 21.10 -19.59
C LEU A 418 -1.03 19.95 -20.15
N LEU A 419 -2.34 20.13 -20.36
CA LEU A 419 -3.20 19.09 -20.90
C LEU A 419 -2.87 18.75 -22.36
N ILE A 420 -2.54 19.77 -23.16
CA ILE A 420 -2.10 19.59 -24.55
C ILE A 420 -0.76 18.82 -24.57
N GLU A 421 0.20 19.22 -23.74
CA GLU A 421 1.48 18.50 -23.63
C GLU A 421 1.30 17.06 -23.14
N PHE A 422 0.46 16.85 -22.13
CA PHE A 422 0.13 15.53 -21.59
C PHE A 422 -0.44 14.61 -22.68
N LYS A 423 -1.40 15.12 -23.46
CA LYS A 423 -1.97 14.41 -24.60
C LYS A 423 -0.90 14.08 -25.64
N ASN A 424 -0.08 15.05 -26.03
CA ASN A 424 0.97 14.86 -27.04
C ASN A 424 1.97 13.78 -26.61
N ILE A 425 2.35 13.73 -25.34
CA ILE A 425 3.26 12.70 -24.81
C ILE A 425 2.61 11.31 -24.90
N ILE A 426 1.31 11.18 -24.58
CA ILE A 426 0.59 9.91 -24.74
C ILE A 426 0.54 9.50 -26.21
N ASP A 427 0.19 10.42 -27.10
CA ASP A 427 0.10 10.17 -28.54
C ASP A 427 1.45 9.69 -29.11
N GLU A 428 2.55 10.38 -28.80
CA GLU A 428 3.90 10.00 -29.24
C GLU A 428 4.31 8.60 -28.77
N GLN A 429 3.94 8.23 -27.54
CA GLN A 429 4.32 6.93 -26.97
C GLN A 429 3.47 5.81 -27.53
N LEU A 430 2.16 6.04 -27.69
CA LEU A 430 1.28 5.16 -28.43
C LEU A 430 1.78 4.93 -29.86
N GLU A 431 2.20 5.98 -30.57
CA GLU A 431 2.78 5.84 -31.90
C GLU A 431 4.06 4.99 -31.90
N LYS A 432 5.01 5.26 -31.00
CA LYS A 432 6.26 4.50 -30.89
C LYS A 432 5.98 3.02 -30.66
N ILE A 433 5.07 2.71 -29.75
CA ILE A 433 4.69 1.34 -29.41
C ILE A 433 4.04 0.63 -30.60
N PHE A 434 3.06 1.27 -31.26
CA PHE A 434 2.31 0.66 -32.36
C PHE A 434 3.03 0.63 -33.70
N LYS A 435 4.09 1.43 -33.87
CA LYS A 435 5.03 1.31 -35.00
C LYS A 435 5.97 0.11 -34.83
N GLN A 436 6.36 -0.23 -33.60
CA GLN A 436 7.33 -1.28 -33.32
C GLN A 436 6.70 -2.68 -33.18
N GLN A 437 5.40 -2.78 -32.86
CA GLN A 437 4.69 -4.06 -32.75
C GLN A 437 3.75 -4.32 -33.94
N LYS A 438 3.83 -5.53 -34.49
CA LYS A 438 2.81 -6.09 -35.38
C LYS A 438 1.65 -6.62 -34.53
N PHE A 439 0.60 -5.81 -34.38
CA PHE A 439 -0.66 -6.23 -33.79
C PHE A 439 -1.48 -6.98 -34.85
N GLU A 440 -1.16 -8.25 -35.08
CA GLU A 440 -1.90 -9.04 -36.08
C GLU A 440 -3.25 -9.56 -35.54
N ASN A 441 -3.47 -9.56 -34.22
CA ASN A 441 -4.77 -9.81 -33.58
C ASN A 441 -4.79 -9.16 -32.19
N LEU A 442 -5.54 -8.06 -32.01
CA LEU A 442 -5.78 -7.49 -30.68
C LEU A 442 -6.87 -8.29 -29.96
N GLU A 443 -6.52 -8.91 -28.83
CA GLU A 443 -7.51 -9.49 -27.89
C GLU A 443 -8.61 -8.47 -27.57
N GLU A 444 -9.85 -8.93 -27.39
CA GLU A 444 -11.03 -8.09 -27.10
C GLU A 444 -10.78 -7.15 -25.92
N ARG A 445 -10.09 -7.64 -24.88
CA ARG A 445 -9.70 -6.86 -23.72
C ARG A 445 -8.81 -5.66 -24.07
N ASN A 446 -7.89 -5.82 -25.03
CA ASN A 446 -7.03 -4.72 -25.48
C ASN A 446 -7.82 -3.72 -26.33
N GLN A 447 -8.76 -4.19 -27.16
CA GLN A 447 -9.65 -3.31 -27.91
C GLN A 447 -10.51 -2.45 -26.96
N PHE A 448 -11.02 -3.05 -25.89
CA PHE A 448 -11.76 -2.34 -24.86
C PHE A 448 -10.94 -1.24 -24.18
N ILE A 449 -9.70 -1.55 -23.76
CA ILE A 449 -8.82 -0.55 -23.15
C ILE A 449 -8.52 0.59 -24.15
N LEU A 450 -8.30 0.26 -25.42
CA LEU A 450 -8.10 1.27 -26.47
C LEU A 450 -9.35 2.14 -26.67
N THR A 451 -10.56 1.58 -26.54
CA THR A 451 -11.82 2.34 -26.57
C THR A 451 -11.89 3.33 -25.39
N LYS A 452 -11.56 2.89 -24.17
CA LYS A 452 -11.56 3.77 -23.00
C LYS A 452 -10.46 4.83 -23.10
N LEU A 453 -9.30 4.48 -23.66
CA LEU A 453 -8.23 5.43 -23.96
C LEU A 453 -8.64 6.46 -25.00
N ASN A 454 -9.37 6.05 -26.05
CA ASN A 454 -9.91 6.98 -27.04
C ASN A 454 -10.91 7.97 -26.39
N GLU A 455 -11.84 7.48 -25.57
CA GLU A 455 -12.80 8.32 -24.87
C GLU A 455 -12.12 9.28 -23.88
N PHE A 456 -11.08 8.82 -23.19
CA PHE A 456 -10.24 9.68 -22.36
C PHE A 456 -9.58 10.80 -23.19
N LEU A 457 -8.90 10.46 -24.28
CA LEU A 457 -8.23 11.44 -25.15
C LEU A 457 -9.24 12.41 -25.78
N ARG A 458 -10.45 11.95 -26.10
CA ARG A 458 -11.56 12.81 -26.55
C ARG A 458 -11.90 13.86 -25.50
N ARG A 459 -12.13 13.45 -24.25
CA ARG A 459 -12.48 14.36 -23.16
C ARG A 459 -11.39 15.37 -22.88
N ILE A 460 -10.12 14.93 -22.88
CA ILE A 460 -8.97 15.84 -22.73
C ILE A 460 -8.92 16.85 -23.89
N THR A 461 -9.15 16.39 -25.12
CA THR A 461 -9.17 17.28 -26.30
C THR A 461 -10.28 18.32 -26.19
N ILE A 462 -11.50 17.92 -25.85
CA ILE A 462 -12.64 18.84 -25.63
C ILE A 462 -12.29 19.86 -24.55
N LEU A 463 -11.83 19.41 -23.39
CA LEU A 463 -11.47 20.27 -22.26
C LEU A 463 -10.35 21.26 -22.62
N SER A 464 -9.35 20.83 -23.39
CA SER A 464 -8.26 21.69 -23.84
C SER A 464 -8.70 22.78 -24.84
N SER A 465 -9.80 22.53 -25.57
CA SER A 465 -10.33 23.43 -26.61
C SER A 465 -11.32 24.48 -26.08
N GLN A 466 -11.87 24.29 -24.88
CA GLN A 466 -12.81 25.23 -24.27
C GLN A 466 -12.15 26.60 -24.03
N SER A 467 -12.91 27.70 -24.13
CA SER A 467 -12.41 29.06 -23.87
C SER A 467 -12.05 29.29 -22.40
N THR A 468 -12.81 28.71 -21.48
CA THR A 468 -12.56 28.70 -20.04
C THR A 468 -12.26 27.28 -19.56
N PHE A 469 -11.17 27.11 -18.82
CA PHE A 469 -10.84 25.81 -18.22
C PHE A 469 -11.72 25.55 -16.99
N ILE A 470 -12.41 24.41 -16.97
CA ILE A 470 -13.29 24.02 -15.86
C ILE A 470 -12.60 22.93 -15.04
N LYS A 471 -12.06 23.32 -13.87
CA LYS A 471 -11.34 22.39 -12.96
C LYS A 471 -12.16 21.19 -12.53
N SER A 472 -13.47 21.36 -12.29
CA SER A 472 -14.37 20.25 -11.95
C SER A 472 -14.53 19.24 -13.10
N GLU A 473 -14.48 19.69 -14.35
CA GLU A 473 -14.55 18.80 -15.51
C GLU A 473 -13.28 17.95 -15.63
N PHE A 474 -12.10 18.52 -15.35
CA PHE A 474 -10.86 17.74 -15.24
C PHE A 474 -10.95 16.69 -14.13
N ILE A 475 -11.44 17.06 -12.95
CA ILE A 475 -11.62 16.11 -11.83
C ILE A 475 -12.54 14.96 -12.27
N ASN A 476 -13.64 15.24 -12.98
CA ASN A 476 -14.52 14.22 -13.52
C ASN A 476 -13.82 13.30 -14.53
N ILE A 477 -12.86 13.80 -15.32
CA ILE A 477 -12.05 12.96 -16.22
C ILE A 477 -11.12 12.04 -15.42
N VAL A 478 -10.48 12.54 -14.36
CA VAL A 478 -9.63 11.73 -13.48
C VAL A 478 -10.46 10.64 -12.80
N ASP A 479 -11.62 11.00 -12.26
CA ASP A 479 -12.51 10.06 -11.58
C ASP A 479 -13.09 9.03 -12.55
N TYR A 480 -13.44 9.45 -13.78
CA TYR A 480 -13.79 8.54 -14.87
C TYR A 480 -12.68 7.52 -15.10
N CYS A 481 -11.42 7.94 -15.29
CA CYS A 481 -10.30 7.02 -15.51
C CYS A 481 -10.08 6.04 -14.34
N ARG A 482 -10.27 6.50 -13.10
CA ARG A 482 -10.12 5.69 -11.88
C ARG A 482 -11.24 4.67 -11.71
N SER A 483 -12.44 4.98 -12.18
CA SER A 483 -13.58 4.04 -12.12
C SER A 483 -13.37 2.79 -12.98
N PHE A 484 -12.42 2.80 -13.92
CA PHE A 484 -12.09 1.64 -14.74
C PHE A 484 -10.98 0.82 -14.09
N ASP A 485 -11.39 -0.27 -13.46
CA ASP A 485 -10.48 -1.34 -13.06
C ASP A 485 -10.22 -2.25 -14.26
N VAL A 486 -9.03 -2.12 -14.85
CA VAL A 486 -8.60 -2.90 -16.02
C VAL A 486 -8.59 -4.41 -15.72
N GLU A 487 -8.57 -4.80 -14.44
CA GLU A 487 -8.47 -6.19 -13.99
C GLU A 487 -9.81 -6.83 -13.64
N LYS A 488 -10.82 -6.05 -13.22
CA LYS A 488 -12.16 -6.55 -12.87
C LYS A 488 -13.16 -6.52 -14.02
N PHE A 489 -12.68 -6.27 -15.24
CA PHE A 489 -13.55 -6.16 -16.40
C PHE A 489 -14.17 -7.52 -16.77
N ASP A 490 -15.48 -7.64 -16.55
CA ASP A 490 -16.29 -8.75 -17.01
C ASP A 490 -16.79 -8.48 -18.44
N LEU A 491 -16.29 -9.26 -19.40
CA LEU A 491 -16.53 -9.10 -20.84
C LEU A 491 -18.02 -9.24 -21.21
N GLU A 492 -18.82 -9.92 -20.38
CA GLU A 492 -20.21 -10.26 -20.69
C GLU A 492 -21.19 -9.08 -20.47
N ALA A 493 -20.84 -8.10 -19.64
CA ALA A 493 -21.79 -7.05 -19.24
C ALA A 493 -21.87 -5.84 -20.19
N GLU A 494 -20.84 -5.59 -21.02
CA GLU A 494 -20.72 -4.33 -21.79
C GLU A 494 -20.79 -4.49 -23.33
N THR A 495 -20.78 -5.74 -23.84
CA THR A 495 -20.82 -6.04 -25.29
C THR A 495 -22.12 -5.60 -25.99
N GLN A 496 -23.19 -5.31 -25.25
CA GLN A 496 -24.49 -4.92 -25.82
C GLN A 496 -24.67 -3.42 -26.13
N LYS A 497 -23.69 -2.54 -25.83
CA LYS A 497 -23.91 -1.07 -25.90
C LYS A 497 -23.10 -0.25 -26.93
N ASN A 498 -22.17 -0.83 -27.68
CA ASN A 498 -21.27 -0.03 -28.54
C ASN A 498 -21.40 -0.41 -30.03
N GLN A 499 -22.24 0.31 -30.77
CA GLN A 499 -22.31 0.29 -32.24
C GLN A 499 -22.28 1.72 -32.82
N GLU A 500 -21.28 2.53 -32.47
CA GLU A 500 -21.06 3.82 -33.14
C GLU A 500 -19.80 3.82 -34.02
N VAL A 501 -20.03 4.19 -35.29
CA VAL A 501 -19.06 4.30 -36.37
C VAL A 501 -18.21 5.56 -36.19
N ASN A 502 -17.31 5.60 -35.20
CA ASN A 502 -16.15 6.51 -35.09
C ASN A 502 -15.31 6.27 -33.82
N GLN A 503 -15.28 5.04 -33.31
CA GLN A 503 -14.83 4.72 -31.94
C GLN A 503 -13.35 4.99 -31.63
N TYR A 504 -12.52 5.38 -32.60
CA TYR A 504 -11.07 5.52 -32.45
C TYR A 504 -10.47 6.81 -33.02
N SER A 505 -11.28 7.80 -33.39
CA SER A 505 -10.81 9.03 -34.08
C SER A 505 -9.84 9.90 -33.29
N TYR A 506 -9.77 9.73 -31.96
CA TYR A 506 -8.87 10.47 -31.07
C TYR A 506 -7.57 9.71 -30.75
N LEU A 507 -7.45 8.43 -31.13
CA LEU A 507 -6.19 7.70 -31.09
C LEU A 507 -5.26 8.15 -32.23
N PRO A 508 -3.93 7.99 -32.10
CA PRO A 508 -3.00 8.22 -33.21
C PRO A 508 -3.37 7.44 -34.49
N LYS A 509 -3.18 8.07 -35.65
CA LYS A 509 -3.57 7.52 -36.96
C LYS A 509 -2.96 6.16 -37.28
N CYS A 510 -1.81 5.79 -36.71
CA CYS A 510 -1.21 4.48 -36.92
C CYS A 510 -1.95 3.32 -36.22
N ILE A 511 -2.88 3.64 -35.32
CA ILE A 511 -3.66 2.68 -34.52
C ILE A 511 -5.05 2.48 -35.13
N GLN A 512 -5.68 3.56 -35.62
CA GLN A 512 -7.06 3.56 -36.12
C GLN A 512 -7.38 2.49 -37.20
N PRO A 513 -6.53 2.24 -38.23
CA PRO A 513 -6.82 1.28 -39.30
C PRO A 513 -6.66 -0.18 -38.86
N LYS A 514 -5.84 -0.44 -37.84
CA LYS A 514 -5.54 -1.81 -37.37
C LYS A 514 -6.71 -2.41 -36.56
N ILE A 515 -7.54 -1.57 -35.94
CA ILE A 515 -8.68 -2.02 -35.13
C ILE A 515 -9.92 -2.28 -36.00
N GLN A 516 -10.06 -1.60 -37.14
CA GLN A 516 -11.22 -1.73 -38.02
C GLN A 516 -11.29 -3.07 -38.79
N ASN A 517 -10.18 -3.81 -38.91
CA ASN A 517 -10.09 -4.98 -39.80
C ASN A 517 -10.76 -6.27 -39.30
N ASN A 518 -11.04 -6.43 -38.00
CA ASN A 518 -11.55 -7.71 -37.50
C ASN A 518 -13.02 -7.98 -37.87
N ASN A 519 -13.85 -6.95 -38.02
CA ASN A 519 -15.24 -7.11 -38.47
C ASN A 519 -15.37 -7.27 -39.99
N VAL A 520 -14.38 -6.83 -40.76
CA VAL A 520 -14.46 -6.79 -42.23
C VAL A 520 -14.52 -8.19 -42.84
N ARG A 521 -13.76 -9.14 -42.29
CA ARG A 521 -13.79 -10.54 -42.75
C ARG A 521 -15.11 -11.26 -42.46
N ALA A 522 -15.73 -10.98 -41.32
CA ALA A 522 -17.05 -11.51 -40.98
C ALA A 522 -18.10 -10.96 -41.96
N SER A 523 -18.02 -9.67 -42.29
CA SER A 523 -18.88 -9.06 -43.32
C SER A 523 -18.71 -9.73 -44.68
N TYR A 524 -17.49 -10.11 -45.10
CA TYR A 524 -17.29 -10.79 -46.40
C TYR A 524 -17.97 -12.16 -46.45
N VAL A 525 -17.86 -12.94 -45.37
CA VAL A 525 -18.53 -14.25 -45.25
C VAL A 525 -20.05 -14.09 -45.20
N ALA A 526 -20.53 -13.13 -44.41
CA ALA A 526 -21.96 -12.83 -44.30
C ALA A 526 -22.55 -12.37 -45.63
N THR A 527 -21.88 -11.46 -46.34
CA THR A 527 -22.29 -11.01 -47.67
C THR A 527 -22.31 -12.16 -48.68
N TYR A 528 -21.30 -13.02 -48.69
CA TYR A 528 -21.28 -14.20 -49.57
C TYR A 528 -22.44 -15.16 -49.26
N ALA A 529 -22.72 -15.42 -47.98
CA ALA A 529 -23.83 -16.24 -47.54
C ALA A 529 -25.20 -15.63 -47.88
N LEU A 530 -25.36 -14.31 -47.72
CA LEU A 530 -26.57 -13.58 -48.10
C LEU A 530 -26.84 -13.69 -49.61
N LEU A 531 -25.81 -13.57 -50.43
CA LEU A 531 -25.93 -13.73 -51.89
C LEU A 531 -26.35 -15.16 -52.26
N LEU A 532 -25.80 -16.18 -51.61
CA LEU A 532 -26.23 -17.58 -51.78
C LEU A 532 -27.71 -17.78 -51.40
N LEU A 533 -28.13 -17.24 -50.25
CA LEU A 533 -29.52 -17.30 -49.79
C LEU A 533 -30.48 -16.52 -50.70
N GLY A 534 -30.01 -15.42 -51.29
CA GLY A 534 -30.72 -14.61 -52.27
C GLY A 534 -30.84 -15.25 -53.66
N GLY A 535 -30.39 -16.50 -53.83
CA GLY A 535 -30.52 -17.27 -55.08
C GLY A 535 -29.34 -17.12 -56.04
N ASN A 536 -28.32 -16.32 -55.71
CA ASN A 536 -27.07 -16.30 -56.46
C ASN A 536 -26.22 -17.52 -56.06
N LYS A 537 -26.43 -18.65 -56.75
CA LYS A 537 -25.78 -19.94 -56.46
C LYS A 537 -24.26 -19.94 -56.62
N SER A 538 -23.67 -18.91 -57.22
CA SER A 538 -22.22 -18.79 -57.40
C SER A 538 -21.81 -17.32 -57.37
N PRO A 539 -21.82 -16.67 -56.17
CA PRO A 539 -21.51 -15.26 -56.05
C PRO A 539 -20.10 -14.96 -56.57
N SER A 540 -19.99 -13.97 -57.45
CA SER A 540 -18.73 -13.49 -58.00
C SER A 540 -18.06 -12.46 -57.08
N LEU A 541 -16.77 -12.17 -57.33
CA LEU A 541 -16.02 -11.11 -56.64
C LEU A 541 -16.76 -9.76 -56.72
N ASN A 542 -17.31 -9.46 -57.89
CA ASN A 542 -18.04 -8.22 -58.13
C ASN A 542 -19.37 -8.19 -57.37
N ASP A 543 -20.07 -9.31 -57.25
CA ASP A 543 -21.34 -9.37 -56.50
C ASP A 543 -21.11 -9.08 -55.02
N VAL A 544 -20.09 -9.70 -54.43
CA VAL A 544 -19.72 -9.49 -53.02
C VAL A 544 -19.25 -8.06 -52.80
N ALA A 545 -18.37 -7.55 -53.67
CA ALA A 545 -17.86 -6.18 -53.59
C ALA A 545 -18.99 -5.14 -53.75
N TYR A 546 -19.97 -5.40 -54.61
CA TYR A 546 -21.12 -4.53 -54.81
C TYR A 546 -21.97 -4.41 -53.54
N VAL A 547 -22.33 -5.53 -52.91
CA VAL A 547 -23.14 -5.53 -51.67
C VAL A 547 -22.39 -4.89 -50.52
N LEU A 548 -21.07 -5.11 -50.41
CA LEU A 548 -20.26 -4.44 -49.39
C LEU A 548 -20.25 -2.92 -49.57
N LYS A 549 -20.13 -2.43 -50.81
CA LYS A 549 -20.21 -1.00 -51.12
C LYS A 549 -21.59 -0.40 -50.81
N GLN A 550 -22.67 -1.16 -51.01
CA GLN A 550 -24.02 -0.72 -50.61
C GLN A 550 -24.18 -0.60 -49.09
N ALA A 551 -23.31 -1.25 -48.31
CA ALA A 551 -23.26 -1.19 -46.85
C ALA A 551 -22.17 -0.25 -46.32
N ASP A 552 -21.61 0.63 -47.16
CA ASP A 552 -20.49 1.53 -46.85
C ASP A 552 -19.22 0.82 -46.33
N ILE A 553 -18.99 -0.43 -46.78
CA ILE A 553 -17.77 -1.21 -46.49
C ILE A 553 -16.88 -1.24 -47.74
N GLU A 554 -15.66 -0.70 -47.64
CA GLU A 554 -14.72 -0.70 -48.76
C GLU A 554 -14.18 -2.14 -49.01
N PRO A 555 -14.38 -2.71 -50.21
CA PRO A 555 -14.03 -4.11 -50.47
C PRO A 555 -12.53 -4.30 -50.75
N ASN A 556 -11.89 -5.19 -49.98
CA ASN A 556 -10.54 -5.69 -50.24
C ASN A 556 -10.61 -6.86 -51.23
N LEU A 557 -10.45 -6.55 -52.52
CA LEU A 557 -10.65 -7.52 -53.60
C LEU A 557 -9.80 -8.80 -53.46
N PRO A 558 -8.48 -8.74 -53.15
CA PRO A 558 -7.68 -9.94 -52.90
C PRO A 558 -8.23 -10.87 -51.81
N GLU A 559 -8.73 -10.32 -50.70
CA GLU A 559 -9.27 -11.14 -49.61
C GLU A 559 -10.62 -11.77 -49.99
N ILE A 560 -11.48 -11.03 -50.69
CA ILE A 560 -12.76 -11.54 -51.19
C ILE A 560 -12.52 -12.66 -52.21
N GLU A 561 -11.55 -12.49 -53.11
CA GLU A 561 -11.21 -13.52 -54.09
C GLU A 561 -10.70 -14.81 -53.42
N ALA A 562 -9.83 -14.67 -52.42
CA ALA A 562 -9.35 -15.80 -51.63
C ALA A 562 -10.51 -16.50 -50.88
N LEU A 563 -11.45 -15.73 -50.32
CA LEU A 563 -12.65 -16.26 -49.66
C LEU A 563 -13.52 -17.06 -50.65
N ILE A 564 -13.86 -16.47 -51.80
CA ILE A 564 -14.68 -17.12 -52.83
C ILE A 564 -14.01 -18.41 -53.30
N LYS A 565 -12.69 -18.40 -53.50
CA LYS A 565 -11.93 -19.60 -53.87
C LYS A 565 -12.04 -20.71 -52.82
N ASN A 566 -11.99 -20.37 -51.54
CA ASN A 566 -12.09 -21.32 -50.42
C ASN A 566 -13.52 -21.87 -50.21
N LEU A 567 -14.53 -21.13 -50.63
CA LEU A 567 -15.95 -21.51 -50.50
C LEU A 567 -16.52 -22.12 -51.78
N LYS A 568 -15.83 -22.00 -52.92
CA LYS A 568 -16.28 -22.52 -54.22
C LYS A 568 -16.58 -24.02 -54.14
N GLY A 569 -17.79 -24.39 -54.54
CA GLY A 569 -18.24 -25.79 -54.57
C GLY A 569 -18.74 -26.33 -53.22
N LYS A 570 -18.73 -25.51 -52.16
CA LYS A 570 -19.34 -25.86 -50.87
C LYS A 570 -20.76 -25.30 -50.80
N ASP A 571 -21.69 -26.09 -50.29
CA ASP A 571 -23.02 -25.57 -49.94
C ASP A 571 -22.98 -24.82 -48.59
N LEU A 572 -23.96 -23.95 -48.36
CA LEU A 572 -24.00 -23.12 -47.15
C LEU A 572 -24.02 -23.95 -45.86
N ASN A 573 -24.68 -25.12 -45.86
CA ASN A 573 -24.73 -26.00 -44.70
C ASN A 573 -23.37 -26.63 -44.41
N GLN A 574 -22.59 -26.98 -45.45
CA GLN A 574 -21.21 -27.44 -45.32
C GLN A 574 -20.31 -26.34 -44.74
N VAL A 575 -20.43 -25.11 -45.22
CA VAL A 575 -19.65 -23.96 -44.70
C VAL A 575 -19.97 -23.71 -43.22
N ILE A 576 -21.25 -23.72 -42.83
CA ILE A 576 -21.67 -23.56 -41.43
C ILE A 576 -21.14 -24.71 -40.57
N LYS A 577 -21.23 -25.96 -41.06
CA LYS A 577 -20.76 -27.15 -40.33
C LYS A 577 -19.25 -27.10 -40.10
N GLU A 578 -18.46 -26.76 -41.13
CA GLU A 578 -17.00 -26.61 -41.01
C GLU A 578 -16.62 -25.46 -40.08
N GLY A 579 -17.34 -24.33 -40.13
CA GLY A 579 -17.15 -23.21 -39.22
C GLY A 579 -17.39 -23.59 -37.76
N LYS A 580 -18.50 -24.30 -37.49
CA LYS A 580 -18.82 -24.81 -36.13
C LYS A 580 -17.76 -25.76 -35.59
N LEU A 581 -17.12 -26.56 -36.43
CA LEU A 581 -16.05 -27.49 -36.01
C LEU A 581 -14.73 -26.78 -35.67
N LYS A 582 -14.46 -25.62 -36.28
CA LYS A 582 -13.25 -24.82 -35.99
C LYS A 582 -13.40 -23.88 -34.80
N MET A 583 -14.64 -23.56 -34.40
CA MET A 583 -14.94 -22.63 -33.32
C MET A 583 -14.33 -23.04 -31.96
N PRO A 584 -14.35 -24.31 -31.52
CA PRO A 584 -13.73 -24.74 -30.27
C PRO A 584 -12.20 -24.61 -30.25
N GLN A 585 -11.55 -24.67 -31.42
CA GLN A 585 -10.08 -24.56 -31.54
C GLN A 585 -9.57 -23.12 -31.47
N LEU A 586 -10.46 -22.14 -31.58
CA LEU A 586 -10.16 -20.70 -31.48
C LEU A 586 -10.47 -20.12 -30.09
N MET A 587 -11.17 -20.89 -29.23
CA MET A 587 -11.52 -20.50 -27.85
C MET A 587 -10.60 -21.12 -26.78
N CYS A 588 -9.51 -21.78 -27.19
CA CYS A 588 -8.38 -22.20 -26.36
C CYS A 588 -7.14 -21.44 -26.84
#